data_AF-A0A3M1RFE9-F1
#
_entry.id   AF-A0A3M1RFE9-F1
#
_cell.length_a   1.000
_cell.length_b   1.000
_cell.length_c   1.000
_cell.angle_alpha   90.00
_cell.angle_beta   90.00
_cell.angle_gamma   90.00
#
_symmetry.space_group_name_H-M   'P 1'
#
loop_
_entity.id
_entity.type
_entity.pdbx_description
1 polymer ?
#
loop_
_entity_poly.entity_id
_entity_poly.type
_entity_poly.pdbx_seq_one_letter_code
_entity_poly.pdbx_strand_id
1 'polypeptide(L)' 'AYLLWKGWKLKRIHDLRALLAEAVKYMPELAGFNELCQEITAYYMLERYPLFEEPPKKEELEEALDRAKELTGLLQIK' A
#
# COMPACT_ATOMS: atom_id res chain seq x y z
N ALA A 1 6.82 9.10 1.45
CA ALA A 1 8.05 9.89 1.23
C ALA A 1 8.90 9.36 0.06
N TYR A 2 9.05 8.04 -0.13
CA TYR A 2 9.90 7.42 -1.17
C TYR A 2 9.77 8.01 -2.59
N LEU A 3 8.57 8.07 -3.17
CA LEU A 3 8.37 8.62 -4.52
C LEU A 3 8.77 10.10 -4.64
N LEU A 4 8.47 10.90 -3.61
CA LEU A 4 8.87 12.31 -3.57
C LEU A 4 10.39 12.45 -3.50
N TRP A 5 11.05 11.59 -2.73
CA TRP A 5 12.51 11.53 -2.69
C TRP A 5 13.11 11.14 -4.05
N LYS A 6 12.45 10.28 -4.83
CA LYS A 6 12.81 9.96 -6.23
C LYS A 6 12.44 11.05 -7.25
N GLY A 7 11.94 12.21 -6.80
CA GLY A 7 11.61 13.34 -7.66
C GLY A 7 10.25 13.22 -8.36
N TRP A 8 9.40 12.27 -7.96
CA TRP A 8 8.03 12.19 -8.47
C TRP A 8 7.23 13.43 -8.07
N LYS A 9 6.50 14.01 -9.01
CA LYS A 9 5.62 15.14 -8.74
C LYS A 9 4.45 14.67 -7.90
N LEU A 10 4.30 15.25 -6.70
CA LEU A 10 3.22 14.92 -5.77
C LEU A 10 1.85 15.00 -6.45
N LYS A 11 1.18 13.85 -6.55
CA LYS A 11 -0.25 13.76 -6.87
C LYS A 11 -0.98 13.36 -5.59
N ARG A 12 -2.10 14.03 -5.28
CA ARG A 12 -2.95 13.69 -4.12
C ARG A 12 -3.83 12.49 -4.45
N ILE A 13 -3.24 11.30 -4.49
CA ILE A 13 -3.92 10.03 -4.70
C ILE A 13 -3.70 9.11 -3.50
N HIS A 14 -4.75 8.40 -3.10
CA HIS A 14 -4.71 7.42 -2.01
C HIS A 14 -4.71 5.97 -2.51
N ASP A 15 -4.83 5.75 -3.83
CA ASP A 15 -4.73 4.42 -4.42
C ASP A 15 -3.28 3.93 -4.32
N LEU A 16 -3.06 2.96 -3.43
CA LEU A 16 -1.73 2.42 -3.19
C LEU A 16 -1.20 1.64 -4.38
N ARG A 17 -2.05 1.06 -5.24
CA ARG A 17 -1.61 0.34 -6.45
C ARG A 17 -1.04 1.33 -7.47
N ALA A 18 -1.68 2.48 -7.63
CA ALA A 18 -1.17 3.54 -8.50
C ALA A 18 0.18 4.07 -8.00
N LEU A 19 0.36 4.19 -6.69
CA LEU A 19 1.64 4.58 -6.09
C LEU A 19 2.70 3.47 -6.23
N LEU A 20 2.31 2.20 -6.03
CA LEU A 20 3.20 1.05 -6.19
C LEU A 20 3.71 0.93 -7.63
N ALA A 21 2.84 1.12 -8.62
CA ALA A 21 3.22 1.09 -10.04
C ALA A 21 4.30 2.12 -10.38
N GLU A 22 4.26 3.30 -9.76
CA GLU A 22 5.34 4.29 -9.89
C GLU A 22 6.59 3.88 -9.12
N ALA A 23 6.44 3.28 -7.93
CA ALA A 23 7.58 2.89 -7.09
C ALA A 23 8.37 1.72 -7.70
N VAL A 24 7.69 0.77 -8.35
CA VAL A 24 8.29 -0.38 -9.05
C VAL A 24 9.25 0.05 -10.16
N LYS A 25 9.03 1.22 -10.79
CA LYS A 25 9.95 1.78 -11.80
C LYS A 25 11.32 2.12 -11.21
N TYR A 26 11.39 2.41 -9.90
CA TYR A 26 12.63 2.71 -9.19
C TYR A 26 13.16 1.51 -8.40
N MET A 27 12.26 0.62 -7.93
CA MET A 27 12.60 -0.57 -7.16
C MET A 27 11.70 -1.75 -7.57
N PRO A 28 12.14 -2.57 -8.55
CA PRO A 28 11.36 -3.69 -9.06
C PRO A 28 10.99 -4.76 -8.02
N GLU A 29 11.78 -4.86 -6.95
CA GLU A 29 11.54 -5.73 -5.77
C GLU A 29 10.16 -5.47 -5.14
N LEU A 30 9.58 -4.29 -5.35
CA LEU A 30 8.26 -3.93 -4.85
C LEU A 30 7.09 -4.58 -5.60
N ALA A 31 7.31 -5.19 -6.76
CA ALA A 31 6.23 -5.69 -7.62
C ALA A 31 5.34 -6.74 -6.92
N GLY A 32 5.90 -7.49 -5.96
CA GLY A 32 5.18 -8.51 -5.19
C GLY A 32 4.13 -7.98 -4.21
N PHE A 33 4.05 -6.67 -3.99
CA PHE A 33 3.14 -6.06 -3.02
C PHE A 33 1.81 -5.56 -3.63
N ASN A 34 1.50 -5.92 -4.88
CA ASN A 34 0.31 -5.41 -5.56
C ASN A 34 -1.00 -5.82 -4.87
N GLU A 35 -1.13 -7.11 -4.53
CA GLU A 35 -2.29 -7.64 -3.81
C GLU A 35 -2.45 -6.96 -2.44
N LEU A 36 -1.35 -6.79 -1.70
CA LEU A 36 -1.36 -6.09 -0.42
C LEU A 36 -1.83 -4.64 -0.56
N CYS A 37 -1.31 -3.91 -1.56
CA CYS A 37 -1.73 -2.53 -1.81
C CYS A 37 -3.21 -2.43 -2.20
N GLN A 38 -3.73 -3.42 -2.93
CA GLN A 38 -5.16 -3.49 -3.25
C GLN A 38 -6.00 -3.70 -1.98
N GLU A 39 -5.62 -4.67 -1.15
CA GLU A 39 -6.29 -5.05 0.09
C GLU A 39 -6.34 -3.86 1.07
N ILE A 40 -5.21 -3.21 1.33
CA ILE A 40 -5.15 -2.05 2.24
C ILE A 40 -5.95 -0.86 1.70
N THR A 41 -5.98 -0.67 0.37
CA THR A 41 -6.82 0.39 -0.23
C THR A 41 -8.31 0.13 0.03
N ALA A 42 -8.75 -1.14 0.04
CA ALA A 42 -10.11 -1.50 0.41
C ALA A 42 -10.41 -1.22 1.89
N TYR A 43 -9.47 -1.50 2.80
CA TYR A 43 -9.62 -1.18 4.23
C TYR A 43 -9.87 0.31 4.49
N TYR A 44 -9.14 1.19 3.79
CA TYR A 44 -9.37 2.63 3.87
C TYR A 44 -10.78 3.05 3.41
N MET A 45 -11.31 2.37 2.39
CA MET A 45 -12.67 2.62 1.90
C MET A 45 -13.73 2.11 2.89
N LEU A 46 -13.50 0.96 3.53
CA LEU A 46 -14.41 0.39 4.51
C LEU A 46 -14.52 1.25 5.77
N GLU A 47 -13.40 1.75 6.29
CA GLU A 47 -13.41 2.66 7.43
C GLU A 47 -14.23 3.93 7.12
N ARG A 48 -14.12 4.44 5.89
CA ARG A 48 -14.77 5.69 5.47
C ARG A 48 -16.23 5.50 5.03
N TYR A 49 -16.58 4.31 4.54
CA TYR A 49 -17.89 3.95 4.04
C TYR A 49 -18.27 2.55 4.51
N PRO A 50 -18.66 2.40 5.80
CA PRO A 50 -18.99 1.11 6.42
C PRO A 50 -20.28 0.46 5.90
N LEU A 51 -20.78 0.90 4.75
CA LEU A 51 -22.08 0.50 4.18
C LEU A 51 -21.96 -0.60 3.12
N PHE A 52 -20.75 -0.96 2.68
CA PHE A 52 -20.58 -1.72 1.43
C PHE A 52 -19.95 -3.12 1.57
N GLU A 53 -19.20 -3.45 2.64
CA GLU A 53 -18.67 -4.80 2.85
C GLU A 53 -18.53 -5.13 4.34
N GLU A 54 -18.45 -6.42 4.66
CA GLU A 54 -18.09 -6.87 6.01
C GLU A 54 -16.64 -6.46 6.33
N PRO A 55 -16.36 -5.98 7.55
CA PRO A 55 -15.01 -5.66 7.94
C PRO A 55 -14.13 -6.93 7.95
N PRO A 56 -12.84 -6.81 7.58
CA PRO A 56 -11.91 -7.93 7.63
C PRO A 56 -11.82 -8.51 9.04
N LYS A 57 -11.50 -9.80 9.12
CA LYS A 57 -11.21 -10.45 10.39
C LYS A 57 -9.91 -9.92 10.98
N LYS A 58 -9.78 -10.10 12.29
CA LYS A 58 -8.58 -9.66 13.02
C LYS A 58 -7.32 -10.32 12.45
N GLU A 59 -7.41 -11.60 12.12
CA GLU A 59 -6.28 -12.38 11.59
C GLU A 59 -5.83 -11.85 10.23
N GLU A 60 -6.79 -11.51 9.34
CA GLU A 60 -6.51 -10.92 8.02
C GLU A 60 -5.83 -9.55 8.16
N LEU A 61 -6.28 -8.73 9.12
CA LEU A 61 -5.66 -7.44 9.44
C LEU A 61 -4.24 -7.59 10.00
N GLU A 62 -3.99 -8.59 10.85
CA GLU A 62 -2.65 -8.86 11.40
C GLU A 62 -1.68 -9.30 10.29
N GLU A 63 -2.11 -10.19 9.39
CA GLU A 63 -1.31 -10.60 8.23
C GLU A 63 -1.01 -9.44 7.28
N ALA A 64 -2.01 -8.62 6.97
CA ALA A 64 -1.83 -7.42 6.14
C ALA A 64 -0.87 -6.42 6.79
N LEU A 65 -0.94 -6.25 8.12
CA LEU A 65 -0.03 -5.38 8.87
C LEU A 65 1.41 -5.88 8.81
N ASP A 66 1.64 -7.18 8.94
CA ASP A 66 3.01 -7.73 8.88
C ASP A 66 3.62 -7.59 7.48
N ARG A 67 2.85 -7.88 6.42
CA ARG A 67 3.29 -7.62 5.04
C ARG A 67 3.53 -6.14 4.77
N ALA A 68 2.74 -5.24 5.38
CA ALA A 68 2.96 -3.80 5.27
C ALA A 68 4.27 -3.37 5.95
N LYS A 69 4.64 -3.99 7.09
CA LYS A 69 5.93 -3.76 7.74
C LYS A 69 7.08 -4.16 6.82
N GLU A 70 6.99 -5.32 6.17
CA GLU A 70 7.99 -5.78 5.18
C GLU A 70 8.19 -4.74 4.06
N LEU A 71 7.09 -4.26 3.48
CA LEU A 71 7.11 -3.21 2.45
C LEU A 71 7.81 -1.94 2.96
N THR A 72 7.46 -1.46 4.14
CA THR A 72 8.08 -0.26 4.70
C THR A 72 9.54 -0.45 5.07
N GLY A 73 9.95 -1.65 5.50
CA GLY A 73 11.34 -2.01 5.75
C GLY A 73 12.19 -1.91 4.49
N LEU A 74 11.72 -2.42 3.36
CA LEU A 74 12.41 -2.30 2.07
C LEU A 74 12.61 -0.85 1.65
N LEU A 75 11.64 0.02 1.95
CA LEU A 75 11.68 1.45 1.61
C LEU A 75 12.58 2.28 2.54
N GLN A 76 12.94 1.77 3.73
CA GLN A 76 13.82 2.46 4.68
C GLN A 76 15.30 2.13 4.49
N ILE A 77 15.61 1.02 3.80
CA ILE A 77 16.99 0.53 3.61
C ILE A 77 17.67 1.17 2.39
N LYS A 78 16.94 1.81 1.46
CA LYS A 78 17.46 2.37 0.20
C LYS A 78 16.97 3.79 -0.09
#